data_AF-A0A151UI46-F1
#
_entry.id   AF-A0A151UI46-F1
#
_cell.length_a   1.000
_cell.length_b   1.000
_cell.length_c   1.000
_cell.angle_alpha   90.00
_cell.angle_beta   90.00
_cell.angle_gamma   90.00
#
_symmetry.space_group_name_H-M   'P 1'
#
loop_
_entity.id
_entity.type
_entity.pdbx_description
1 polymer ?
#
loop_
_entity_poly.entity_id
_entity_poly.type
_entity_poly.pdbx_seq_one_letter_code
_entity_poly.pdbx_strand_id
1 'polypeptide(L)'
;MRRVAHILKSRIEIRKYQKSTELLIRKLPFQRLVREIAQDFKTDLRFQSHAVLALQEAAEAYLVGLFEDTNLCVIHAKRVTIMPKDI
;
A
#
# COMPACT_ATOMS: atom_id res chain seq x y z
N MET A 1 10.44 22.70 17.68
CA MET A 1 9.45 21.86 18.40
C MET A 1 8.43 21.17 17.48
N ARG A 2 7.73 21.85 16.55
CA ARG A 2 6.74 21.22 15.66
C ARG A 2 7.28 20.05 14.80
N ARG A 3 8.47 20.18 14.21
CA ARG A 3 9.08 19.16 13.33
C ARG A 3 9.39 17.83 14.03
N VAL A 4 9.76 17.87 15.32
CA VAL A 4 10.05 16.66 16.12
C VAL A 4 8.75 15.91 16.44
N ALA A 5 7.66 16.63 16.73
CA ALA A 5 6.36 16.02 16.98
C ALA A 5 5.83 15.24 15.76
N HIS A 6 6.02 15.76 14.55
CA HIS A 6 5.65 15.05 13.32
C HIS A 6 6.44 13.75 13.12
N ILE A 7 7.76 13.77 13.34
CA ILE A 7 8.62 12.59 13.21
C ILE A 7 8.21 11.51 14.22
N LEU A 8 7.94 11.90 15.47
CA LEU A 8 7.51 10.96 16.51
C LEU A 8 6.16 10.32 16.16
N LYS A 9 5.21 11.10 15.64
CA LYS A 9 3.92 10.60 15.18
C LYS A 9 4.08 9.55 14.08
N SER A 10 4.90 9.84 13.05
CA SER A 10 5.16 8.90 11.96
C SER A 10 5.81 7.59 12.45
N ARG A 11 6.76 7.67 13.39
CA ARG A 11 7.40 6.46 13.94
C ARG A 11 6.43 5.59 14.75
N ILE A 12 5.45 6.20 15.42
CA ILE A 12 4.39 5.46 16.14
C ILE A 12 3.49 4.74 15.14
N GLU A 13 3.09 5.42 14.07
CA GLU A 13 2.28 4.83 13.00
C GLU A 13 3.00 3.65 12.32
N ILE A 14 4.29 3.82 11.97
CA ILE A 14 5.10 2.73 11.40
C ILE A 14 5.09 1.50 12.30
N ARG A 15 5.37 1.66 13.60
CA ARG A 15 5.37 0.53 14.55
C ARG A 15 4.00 -0.12 14.70
N LYS A 16 2.93 0.68 14.67
CA LYS A 16 1.55 0.17 14.72
C LYS A 16 1.27 -0.72 13.52
N TYR A 17 1.53 -0.24 12.31
CA TYR A 17 1.21 -0.97 11.08
C TYR A 17 2.12 -2.17 10.83
N GLN A 18 3.40 -2.10 11.21
CA GLN A 18 4.31 -3.25 11.14
C GLN A 18 3.95 -4.39 12.10
N LYS A 19 3.18 -4.11 13.16
CA LYS A 19 2.76 -5.13 14.14
C LYS A 19 1.43 -5.81 13.75
N SER A 20 0.60 -5.14 12.96
CA SER A 20 -0.69 -5.65 12.51
C SER A 20 -0.60 -6.35 11.16
N THR A 21 -1.54 -7.26 10.89
CA THR A 21 -1.71 -7.91 9.57
C THR A 21 -3.06 -7.55 8.93
N GLU A 22 -3.72 -6.50 9.43
CA GLU A 22 -4.98 -6.02 8.87
C GLU A 22 -4.75 -5.35 7.51
N LEU A 23 -5.69 -5.57 6.59
CA LEU A 23 -5.69 -4.88 5.30
C LEU A 23 -5.86 -3.37 5.49
N LEU A 24 -4.98 -2.60 4.86
CA LEU A 24 -4.89 -1.15 4.99
C LEU A 24 -5.78 -0.43 3.97
N ILE A 25 -6.04 -1.04 2.82
CA ILE A 25 -6.91 -0.48 1.78
C ILE A 25 -8.37 -0.82 2.11
N ARG A 26 -9.27 0.16 1.94
CA ARG A 26 -10.72 -0.07 2.13
C ARG A 26 -11.23 -1.07 1.09
N LYS A 27 -11.90 -2.13 1.56
CA LYS A 27 -12.39 -3.24 0.72
C LYS A 27 -13.32 -2.82 -0.42
N LEU A 28 -14.30 -1.93 -0.16
CA LEU A 28 -15.29 -1.55 -1.17
C LEU A 28 -14.68 -0.76 -2.35
N PRO A 29 -13.87 0.30 -2.14
CA PRO A 29 -13.14 0.95 -3.23
C PRO A 29 -12.23 -0.01 -4.00
N PHE A 30 -11.47 -0.88 -3.31
CA PHE A 30 -10.60 -1.86 -3.97
C PHE A 30 -11.40 -2.83 -4.85
N GLN A 31 -12.52 -3.34 -4.34
CA GLN A 31 -13.42 -4.21 -5.11
C GLN A 31 -13.99 -3.51 -6.35
N ARG A 32 -14.33 -2.22 -6.26
CA ARG A 32 -14.82 -1.44 -7.42
C ARG A 32 -13.74 -1.32 -8.48
N LEU A 33 -12.50 -1.00 -8.08
CA LEU A 33 -11.35 -0.92 -8.98
C LEU A 33 -11.06 -2.26 -9.67
N VAL A 34 -11.07 -3.36 -8.93
CA VAL A 34 -10.87 -4.71 -9.51
C VAL A 34 -11.92 -5.00 -10.59
N ARG A 35 -13.19 -4.63 -10.35
CA ARG A 35 -14.27 -4.85 -11.33
C ARG A 35 -14.17 -3.95 -12.54
N GLU A 36 -13.81 -2.69 -12.34
CA GLU A 36 -13.58 -1.71 -13.40
C GLU A 36 -12.49 -2.21 -14.36
N ILE A 37 -11.31 -2.56 -13.82
CA ILE A 37 -10.20 -3.08 -14.63
C ILE A 37 -10.58 -4.39 -15.32
N ALA A 38 -11.24 -5.32 -14.62
CA ALA A 38 -11.60 -6.60 -15.21
C ALA A 38 -12.63 -6.49 -16.35
N GLN A 39 -13.49 -5.47 -16.30
CA GLN A 39 -14.51 -5.22 -17.31
C GLN A 39 -13.90 -4.84 -18.67
N ASP A 40 -12.73 -4.20 -18.67
CA ASP A 40 -11.98 -3.88 -19.89
C ASP A 40 -11.47 -5.15 -20.62
N PHE A 41 -11.30 -6.26 -19.89
CA PHE A 41 -10.87 -7.54 -20.47
C PHE A 41 -12.04 -8.45 -20.85
N LYS A 42 -13.09 -8.50 -20.02
CA LYS A 42 -14.28 -9.31 -20.27
C LYS A 42 -15.48 -8.78 -19.51
N THR A 43 -16.58 -8.56 -20.24
CA THR A 43 -17.86 -8.16 -19.66
C THR A 43 -18.50 -9.30 -18.86
N ASP A 44 -19.33 -8.94 -17.88
CA ASP A 44 -20.14 -9.87 -17.07
C ASP A 44 -19.35 -10.89 -16.22
N LEU A 45 -18.11 -10.56 -15.85
CA LEU A 45 -17.32 -11.36 -14.91
C LEU A 45 -17.90 -11.31 -13.48
N ARG A 46 -18.06 -12.51 -12.89
CA ARG A 46 -18.42 -12.67 -11.48
C ARG A 46 -17.19 -13.05 -10.68
N PHE A 47 -16.96 -12.33 -9.59
CA PHE A 47 -15.87 -12.60 -8.66
C PHE A 47 -16.39 -13.32 -7.42
N GLN A 48 -15.67 -14.37 -7.01
CA GLN A 48 -15.81 -14.92 -5.66
C GLN A 48 -15.29 -13.91 -4.63
N SER A 49 -15.87 -13.92 -3.42
CA SER A 49 -15.43 -13.04 -2.33
C SER A 49 -13.95 -13.24 -1.97
N HIS A 50 -13.51 -14.50 -1.90
CA HIS A 50 -12.12 -14.86 -1.60
C HIS A 50 -11.14 -14.46 -2.72
N ALA A 51 -11.59 -14.42 -3.98
CA ALA A 51 -10.73 -14.00 -5.09
C ALA A 51 -10.38 -12.51 -4.97
N VAL A 52 -11.36 -11.66 -4.62
CA VAL A 52 -11.09 -10.22 -4.39
C VAL A 52 -10.19 -10.02 -3.18
N LEU A 53 -10.38 -10.82 -2.12
CA LEU A 53 -9.52 -10.78 -0.94
C LEU A 53 -8.06 -11.13 -1.28
N ALA A 54 -7.85 -12.22 -2.02
CA ALA A 54 -6.51 -12.65 -2.44
C ALA A 54 -5.82 -11.60 -3.33
N LEU A 55 -6.56 -10.95 -4.23
CA LEU A 55 -6.05 -9.83 -5.02
C LEU A 55 -5.63 -8.66 -4.13
N GLN A 56 -6.40 -8.37 -3.07
CA GLN A 56 -6.07 -7.29 -2.15
C GLN A 56 -4.82 -7.61 -1.33
N GLU A 57 -4.72 -8.83 -0.78
CA GLU A 57 -3.53 -9.28 -0.04
C GLU A 57 -2.27 -9.20 -0.91
N ALA A 58 -2.33 -9.70 -2.14
CA ALA A 58 -1.21 -9.65 -3.06
C ALA A 58 -0.81 -8.21 -3.43
N ALA A 59 -1.79 -7.34 -3.70
CA ALA A 59 -1.53 -5.95 -4.04
C ALA A 59 -0.92 -5.17 -2.87
N GLU A 60 -1.43 -5.33 -1.65
CA GLU A 60 -0.88 -4.67 -0.47
C GLU A 60 0.52 -5.18 -0.14
N ALA A 61 0.76 -6.50 -0.21
CA ALA A 61 2.09 -7.07 -0.01
C ALA A 61 3.12 -6.54 -1.02
N TYR A 62 2.74 -6.44 -2.29
CA TYR A 62 3.58 -5.86 -3.34
C TYR A 62 3.92 -4.39 -3.06
N LEU A 63 2.91 -3.58 -2.71
CA LEU A 63 3.13 -2.16 -2.41
C LEU A 63 4.01 -1.95 -1.18
N VAL A 64 3.85 -2.76 -0.13
CA VAL A 64 4.71 -2.71 1.05
C VAL A 64 6.17 -3.00 0.68
N GLY A 65 6.43 -4.07 -0.05
CA GLY A 65 7.79 -4.41 -0.50
C GLY A 65 8.40 -3.31 -1.39
N LEU A 66 7.61 -2.79 -2.34
CA LEU A 66 8.04 -1.68 -3.19
C LEU A 66 8.44 -0.43 -2.37
N PHE A 67 7.66 -0.09 -1.34
CA PHE A 67 7.98 1.06 -0.47
C PHE A 67 9.16 0.80 0.47
N GLU A 68 9.42 -0.45 0.87
CA GLU A 68 10.63 -0.81 1.59
C GLU A 68 11.88 -0.57 0.72
N ASP A 69 11.86 -1.03 -0.52
CA ASP A 69 12.94 -0.82 -1.49
C ASP A 69 13.12 0.67 -1.84
N THR A 70 12.02 1.38 -2.09
CA THR A 70 12.00 2.83 -2.33
C THR A 70 12.67 3.57 -1.17
N ASN A 71 12.38 3.16 0.07
CA ASN A 71 12.97 3.77 1.25
C ASN A 71 14.48 3.52 1.35
N LEU A 72 14.98 2.35 0.91
CA LEU A 72 16.42 2.08 0.79
C LEU A 72 17.08 3.01 -0.24
N CYS A 73 16.46 3.25 -1.39
CA CYS A 73 16.93 4.20 -2.40
C CYS A 73 17.02 5.64 -1.85
N VAL A 74 16.04 6.04 -1.05
CA VAL A 74 16.02 7.36 -0.39
C VAL A 74 17.15 7.52 0.62
N ILE A 75 17.41 6.49 1.43
CA ILE A 75 18.53 6.47 2.39
C ILE A 75 19.86 6.53 1.65
N HIS A 76 20.02 5.78 0.56
CA HIS A 76 21.20 5.84 -0.30
C HIS A 76 21.43 7.27 -0.83
N ALA A 77 20.36 7.96 -1.21
CA ALA A 77 20.39 9.36 -1.65
C ALA A 77 20.47 10.39 -0.50
N LYS A 78 20.74 9.97 0.73
CA LYS A 78 20.86 10.81 1.95
C LYS A 78 19.63 11.68 2.22
N ARG A 79 18.44 11.20 1.87
CA ARG A 79 17.16 11.85 2.12
C ARG A 79 16.31 11.02 3.10
N VAL A 80 15.18 11.60 3.51
CA VAL A 80 14.18 10.94 4.38
C VAL A 80 12.76 11.00 3.80
N THR A 81 12.58 11.72 2.68
CA THR A 81 11.29 11.87 2.00
C THR A 81 11.35 11.15 0.67
N ILE A 82 10.43 10.21 0.47
CA ILE A 82 10.22 9.52 -0.80
C ILE A 82 9.71 10.49 -1.86
N MET A 83 10.17 10.31 -3.09
CA MET A 83 9.75 11.06 -4.27
C MET A 83 9.46 10.09 -5.42
N PRO A 84 8.70 10.50 -6.45
CA PRO A 84 8.37 9.62 -7.58
C PRO A 84 9.58 9.02 -8.30
N LYS A 85 10.75 9.68 -8.26
CA LYS A 85 12.00 9.18 -8.85
C LYS A 85 12.67 8.05 -8.07
N ASP A 86 12.19 7.77 -6.86
CA ASP A 86 12.73 6.72 -5.98
C ASP A 86 12.00 5.38 -6.18
N ILE A 87 10.88 5.40 -6.91
CA ILE A 87 10.05 4.26 -7.33
C ILE A 87 10.46 3.88 -8.75
#